data_AF-A0AAW0DHS3-F1
#
_entry.id   AF-A0AAW0DHS3-F1
#
_cell.length_a   1.000
_cell.length_b   1.000
_cell.length_c   1.000
_cell.angle_alpha   90.00
_cell.angle_beta   90.00
_cell.angle_gamma   90.00
#
_symmetry.space_group_name_H-M   'P 1'
#
loop_
_entity.id
_entity.type
_entity.pdbx_description
1 polymer ?
#
loop_
_entity_poly.entity_id
_entity_poly.type
_entity_poly.pdbx_seq_one_letter_code
_entity_poly.pdbx_strand_id
1 'polypeptide(L)'
;MLFLACFLPPPSGRSKVNTPMTTHTAVVDDRDPTIAYSGSWGPAGSAEEFKDTTTYSAGPDALATFSFVGTSVTVYGTIGVRNLTTQPTWAFVVDGSVLGKFTPTQGMSANVHHQALWTSPSLSVNDGLHKLVIKQTTNTTISVIYLDYIMFTTTTSASVAAYFVDDRDSRVRYSPAWQFYGLDGDLHHTSQASRVQGDSLTLQFEGKSISFYGGVTSSTVNASMSIDGGPLAFWVPPVTAGRTNNLIFDSGDLTPGTHELVVTATNDQPVWADYFLITPNPAGSVSSSSSGGISSSSAFPSPSSIGSHSNAHSKPARPRGTIGQARGGMNLSNKLTRGMEGPGARQRDVATAPLLWTSATLQQRESHGAPPEYEE
;
A
#
# COMPACT_ATOMS: atom_id res chain seq x y z
N MET A 1 11.53 77.74 -28.84
CA MET A 1 10.42 77.04 -28.15
C MET A 1 9.91 75.94 -29.05
N LEU A 2 10.10 74.68 -28.67
CA LEU A 2 9.29 73.56 -29.14
C LEU A 2 9.43 72.42 -28.12
N PHE A 3 8.36 72.11 -27.40
CA PHE A 3 8.28 70.91 -26.57
C PHE A 3 7.84 69.76 -27.47
N LEU A 4 8.61 68.67 -27.51
CA LEU A 4 8.18 67.41 -28.12
C LEU A 4 8.20 66.34 -27.02
N ALA A 5 7.03 65.78 -26.72
CA ALA A 5 6.86 64.83 -25.63
C ALA A 5 7.39 63.44 -26.00
N CYS A 6 8.21 62.84 -25.13
CA CYS A 6 8.54 61.42 -25.22
C CYS A 6 7.32 60.57 -24.82
N PHE A 7 6.78 59.80 -25.76
CA PHE A 7 5.92 58.67 -25.44
C PHE A 7 6.78 57.48 -25.05
N LEU A 8 6.64 57.00 -23.81
CA LEU A 8 7.15 55.69 -23.39
C LEU A 8 6.16 54.60 -23.86
N PRO A 9 6.64 53.45 -24.38
CA PRO A 9 5.77 52.31 -24.63
C PRO A 9 5.25 51.70 -23.31
N PRO A 10 4.07 51.06 -23.31
CA PRO A 10 3.50 50.47 -22.11
C PRO A 10 4.35 49.29 -21.60
N PRO A 11 4.36 49.02 -20.28
CA PRO A 11 5.14 47.94 -19.70
C PRO A 11 4.66 46.57 -20.22
N SER A 12 5.62 45.73 -20.61
CA SER A 12 5.36 44.37 -21.08
C SER A 12 4.68 43.53 -19.99
N GLY A 13 3.70 42.72 -20.40
CA GLY A 13 2.94 41.86 -19.50
C GLY A 13 3.86 40.93 -18.71
N ARG A 14 3.72 40.96 -17.38
CA ARG A 14 4.41 40.06 -16.46
C ARG A 14 4.04 38.62 -16.80
N SER A 15 4.97 37.86 -17.38
CA SER A 15 4.75 36.44 -17.63
C SER A 15 4.35 35.76 -16.32
N LYS A 16 3.26 34.99 -16.34
CA LYS A 16 2.92 34.15 -15.19
C LYS A 16 4.06 33.15 -15.02
N VAL A 17 4.71 33.19 -13.86
CA VAL A 17 5.65 32.14 -13.48
C VAL A 17 4.81 30.88 -13.34
N ASN A 18 4.93 29.96 -14.31
CA ASN A 18 4.45 28.59 -14.15
C ASN A 18 5.36 27.91 -13.13
N THR A 19 5.08 28.12 -11.86
CA THR A 19 5.56 27.21 -10.81
C THR A 19 5.02 25.83 -11.17
N PRO A 20 5.86 24.79 -11.32
CA PRO A 20 5.36 23.45 -11.54
C PRO A 20 4.47 23.05 -10.36
N MET A 21 3.23 22.64 -10.64
CA MET A 21 2.33 22.17 -9.59
C MET A 21 2.82 20.81 -9.09
N THR A 22 3.00 20.68 -7.77
CA THR A 22 3.39 19.41 -7.14
C THR A 22 2.28 18.38 -7.36
N THR A 23 2.58 17.35 -8.14
CA THR A 23 1.71 16.20 -8.33
C THR A 23 1.91 15.19 -7.20
N HIS A 24 0.82 14.64 -6.71
CA HIS A 24 0.79 13.57 -5.73
C HIS A 24 0.11 12.34 -6.33
N THR A 25 0.57 11.15 -5.95
CA THR A 25 -0.13 9.90 -6.23
C THR A 25 -0.97 9.55 -5.01
N ALA A 26 -2.28 9.60 -5.14
CA ALA A 26 -3.21 9.10 -4.13
C ALA A 26 -3.37 7.58 -4.27
N VAL A 27 -3.59 6.89 -3.15
CA VAL A 27 -3.92 5.45 -3.13
C VAL A 27 -5.24 5.22 -2.39
N VAL A 28 -6.08 4.37 -2.95
CA VAL A 28 -7.41 4.02 -2.45
C VAL A 28 -7.55 2.51 -2.43
N ASP A 29 -7.81 2.00 -1.25
CA ASP A 29 -7.98 0.59 -0.89
C ASP A 29 -9.24 -0.01 -1.52
N ASP A 30 -9.27 -1.30 -1.86
CA ASP A 30 -10.48 -1.95 -2.36
C ASP A 30 -11.66 -1.89 -1.37
N ARG A 31 -11.39 -1.75 -0.06
CA ARG A 31 -12.41 -1.60 0.99
C ARG A 31 -12.69 -0.15 1.37
N ASP A 32 -12.14 0.82 0.65
CA ASP A 32 -12.49 2.22 0.88
C ASP A 32 -13.98 2.45 0.60
N PRO A 33 -14.75 3.07 1.52
CA PRO A 33 -16.19 3.25 1.37
C PRO A 33 -16.59 4.21 0.23
N THR A 34 -15.63 4.89 -0.41
CA THR A 34 -15.86 5.66 -1.65
C THR A 34 -15.98 4.78 -2.89
N ILE A 35 -15.60 3.50 -2.84
CA ILE A 35 -15.82 2.53 -3.90
C ILE A 35 -17.20 1.88 -3.72
N ALA A 36 -18.13 2.20 -4.61
CA ALA A 36 -19.46 1.62 -4.62
C ALA A 36 -19.53 0.38 -5.53
N TYR A 37 -19.71 -0.79 -4.91
CA TYR A 37 -19.86 -2.09 -5.56
C TYR A 37 -21.32 -2.46 -5.84
N SER A 38 -21.56 -3.15 -6.95
CA SER A 38 -22.87 -3.72 -7.30
C SER A 38 -22.75 -4.99 -8.13
N GLY A 39 -23.71 -5.91 -7.99
CA GLY A 39 -23.63 -7.25 -8.57
C GLY A 39 -22.82 -8.22 -7.71
N SER A 40 -22.26 -9.27 -8.33
CA SER A 40 -21.62 -10.41 -7.66
C SER A 40 -20.18 -10.14 -7.21
N TRP A 41 -19.98 -9.13 -6.35
CA TRP A 41 -18.71 -8.89 -5.68
C TRP A 41 -18.64 -9.62 -4.32
N GLY A 42 -17.44 -10.08 -3.95
CA GLY A 42 -17.18 -10.76 -2.68
C GLY A 42 -15.80 -10.41 -2.09
N PRO A 43 -15.64 -10.51 -0.76
CA PRO A 43 -14.37 -10.21 -0.09
C PRO A 43 -13.36 -11.35 -0.22
N ALA A 44 -12.09 -11.00 -0.45
CA ALA A 44 -10.90 -11.84 -0.39
C ALA A 44 -9.74 -11.05 0.27
N GLY A 45 -8.50 -11.56 0.12
CA GLY A 45 -7.27 -10.95 0.64
C GLY A 45 -6.24 -12.01 1.07
N SER A 46 -4.95 -11.66 0.94
CA SER A 46 -3.82 -12.39 1.54
C SER A 46 -2.70 -11.40 1.94
N ALA A 47 -1.69 -11.86 2.67
CA ALA A 47 -0.66 -10.99 3.27
C ALA A 47 0.27 -10.28 2.25
N GLU A 48 0.16 -10.68 1.00
CA GLU A 48 0.85 -10.11 -0.15
C GLU A 48 0.09 -8.90 -0.72
N GLU A 49 -1.21 -8.76 -0.46
CA GLU A 49 -2.08 -7.72 -1.05
C GLU A 49 -2.03 -6.41 -0.25
N PHE A 50 -2.49 -5.29 -0.82
CA PHE A 50 -2.50 -4.01 -0.10
C PHE A 50 -3.46 -4.13 1.10
N LYS A 51 -2.92 -3.82 2.29
CA LYS A 51 -3.59 -3.96 3.60
C LYS A 51 -4.22 -5.34 3.89
N ASP A 52 -3.66 -6.41 3.31
CA ASP A 52 -4.15 -7.78 3.40
C ASP A 52 -5.58 -7.98 2.80
N THR A 53 -6.09 -7.10 1.92
CA THR A 53 -7.47 -7.17 1.37
C THR A 53 -7.58 -7.20 -0.16
N THR A 54 -8.61 -7.86 -0.67
CA THR A 54 -9.11 -7.70 -2.04
C THR A 54 -10.62 -7.86 -2.16
N THR A 55 -11.21 -7.40 -3.26
CA THR A 55 -12.61 -7.64 -3.63
C THR A 55 -12.70 -8.25 -5.03
N TYR A 56 -13.36 -9.40 -5.17
CA TYR A 56 -13.43 -10.16 -6.41
C TYR A 56 -14.83 -10.18 -7.04
N SER A 57 -14.90 -10.22 -8.37
CA SER A 57 -16.17 -10.35 -9.12
C SER A 57 -16.36 -11.79 -9.62
N ALA A 58 -17.49 -12.43 -9.30
CA ALA A 58 -17.82 -13.81 -9.72
C ALA A 58 -19.07 -13.91 -10.62
N GLY A 59 -19.32 -12.87 -11.44
CA GLY A 59 -20.39 -12.89 -12.43
C GLY A 59 -20.28 -11.72 -13.41
N PRO A 60 -20.87 -11.84 -14.61
CA PRO A 60 -20.92 -10.75 -15.58
C PRO A 60 -21.75 -9.58 -15.02
N ASP A 61 -21.51 -8.38 -15.53
CA ASP A 61 -22.21 -7.15 -15.16
C ASP A 61 -22.03 -6.69 -13.69
N ALA A 62 -21.15 -7.33 -12.92
CA ALA A 62 -20.65 -6.79 -11.66
C ALA A 62 -19.86 -5.49 -11.92
N LEU A 63 -20.19 -4.42 -11.19
CA LEU A 63 -19.58 -3.09 -11.33
C LEU A 63 -18.95 -2.62 -10.01
N ALA A 64 -17.72 -2.11 -10.06
CA ALA A 64 -17.16 -1.27 -9.02
C ALA A 64 -17.09 0.16 -9.57
N THR A 65 -17.51 1.15 -8.79
CA THR A 65 -17.54 2.55 -9.22
C THR A 65 -16.88 3.46 -8.21
N PHE A 66 -16.03 4.35 -8.70
CA PHE A 66 -15.19 5.24 -7.88
C PHE A 66 -15.13 6.62 -8.55
N SER A 67 -15.13 7.70 -7.76
CA SER A 67 -15.06 9.07 -8.26
C SER A 67 -13.88 9.79 -7.64
N PHE A 68 -13.06 10.46 -8.45
CA PHE A 68 -11.80 11.08 -8.03
C PHE A 68 -11.60 12.44 -8.69
N VAL A 69 -10.73 13.25 -8.09
CA VAL A 69 -10.34 14.57 -8.60
C VAL A 69 -8.85 14.51 -8.96
N GLY A 70 -8.52 14.47 -10.25
CA GLY A 70 -7.17 14.18 -10.71
C GLY A 70 -6.98 14.26 -12.22
N THR A 71 -5.86 13.70 -12.72
CA THR A 71 -5.45 13.78 -14.13
C THR A 71 -5.19 12.43 -14.80
N SER A 72 -5.07 11.35 -14.01
CA SER A 72 -4.94 9.96 -14.48
C SER A 72 -5.32 8.98 -13.37
N VAL A 73 -5.70 7.75 -13.71
CA VAL A 73 -6.01 6.67 -12.76
C VAL A 73 -5.42 5.34 -13.23
N THR A 74 -4.88 4.54 -12.30
CA THR A 74 -4.46 3.16 -12.51
C THR A 74 -5.22 2.25 -11.55
N VAL A 75 -5.71 1.12 -12.06
CA VAL A 75 -6.33 0.06 -11.26
C VAL A 75 -5.32 -1.07 -11.09
N TYR A 76 -5.06 -1.45 -9.85
CA TYR A 76 -4.19 -2.55 -9.46
C TYR A 76 -5.01 -3.72 -8.94
N GLY A 77 -4.44 -4.92 -9.02
CA GLY A 77 -5.12 -6.11 -8.57
C GLY A 77 -4.29 -7.36 -8.68
N THR A 78 -4.75 -8.40 -8.01
CA THR A 78 -4.16 -9.73 -8.08
C THR A 78 -4.80 -10.56 -9.18
N ILE A 79 -3.97 -11.31 -9.89
CA ILE A 79 -4.41 -12.29 -10.87
C ILE A 79 -4.25 -13.68 -10.25
N GLY A 80 -5.37 -14.37 -10.02
CA GLY A 80 -5.35 -15.70 -9.43
C GLY A 80 -5.08 -16.82 -10.44
N VAL A 81 -4.30 -17.84 -10.07
CA VAL A 81 -4.02 -19.03 -10.90
C VAL A 81 -5.24 -19.90 -11.23
N ARG A 82 -6.35 -19.74 -10.50
CA ARG A 82 -7.45 -20.72 -10.53
C ARG A 82 -8.07 -20.80 -11.92
N ASN A 83 -7.78 -21.91 -12.61
CA ASN A 83 -8.45 -22.40 -13.80
C ASN A 83 -8.79 -21.29 -14.82
N LEU A 84 -7.77 -20.71 -15.46
CA LEU A 84 -7.92 -19.78 -16.60
C LEU A 84 -8.40 -20.48 -17.89
N THR A 85 -9.32 -21.44 -17.79
CA THR A 85 -10.01 -22.08 -18.93
C THR A 85 -10.94 -21.10 -19.64
N THR A 86 -11.40 -20.06 -18.94
CA THR A 86 -12.06 -18.89 -19.51
C THR A 86 -11.48 -17.66 -18.83
N GLN A 87 -10.68 -16.87 -19.54
CA GLN A 87 -10.03 -15.70 -18.94
C GLN A 87 -11.10 -14.63 -18.59
N PRO A 88 -11.13 -14.13 -17.35
CA PRO A 88 -12.00 -13.00 -17.00
C PRO A 88 -11.54 -11.74 -17.74
N THR A 89 -12.48 -10.89 -18.17
CA THR A 89 -12.15 -9.65 -18.87
C THR A 89 -12.84 -8.48 -18.19
N TRP A 90 -12.05 -7.59 -17.61
CA TRP A 90 -12.54 -6.33 -17.07
C TRP A 90 -12.51 -5.25 -18.15
N ALA A 91 -13.53 -4.40 -18.18
CA ALA A 91 -13.57 -3.18 -18.96
C ALA A 91 -13.52 -1.97 -18.02
N PHE A 92 -12.75 -0.97 -18.42
CA PHE A 92 -12.53 0.26 -17.67
C PHE A 92 -13.17 1.42 -18.43
N VAL A 93 -14.12 2.07 -17.76
CA VAL A 93 -14.91 3.17 -18.32
C VAL A 93 -14.65 4.39 -17.47
N VAL A 94 -14.21 5.49 -18.09
CA VAL A 94 -14.07 6.79 -17.41
C VAL A 94 -15.01 7.77 -18.10
N ASP A 95 -15.83 8.45 -17.30
CA ASP A 95 -16.81 9.46 -17.75
C ASP A 95 -17.74 8.97 -18.87
N GLY A 96 -18.13 7.70 -18.79
CA GLY A 96 -18.99 7.03 -19.76
C GLY A 96 -18.28 6.51 -21.02
N SER A 97 -17.00 6.83 -21.22
CA SER A 97 -16.20 6.33 -22.35
C SER A 97 -15.41 5.09 -21.94
N VAL A 98 -15.53 3.99 -22.71
CA VAL A 98 -14.70 2.79 -22.50
C VAL A 98 -13.29 3.09 -23.00
N LEU A 99 -12.33 3.20 -22.08
CA LEU A 99 -10.94 3.56 -22.38
C LEU A 99 -9.97 2.38 -22.37
N GLY A 100 -10.37 1.23 -21.82
CA GLY A 100 -9.53 0.04 -21.83
C GLY A 100 -10.24 -1.25 -21.43
N LYS A 101 -9.51 -2.35 -21.60
CA LYS A 101 -9.88 -3.68 -21.11
C LYS A 101 -8.63 -4.41 -20.63
N PHE A 102 -8.79 -5.28 -19.64
CA PHE A 102 -7.75 -6.19 -19.18
C PHE A 102 -8.24 -7.63 -19.23
N THR A 103 -7.40 -8.53 -19.73
CA THR A 103 -7.60 -9.98 -19.75
C THR A 103 -6.26 -10.63 -19.38
N PRO A 104 -6.18 -11.49 -18.35
CA PRO A 104 -4.93 -12.05 -17.88
C PRO A 104 -4.44 -13.19 -18.78
N THR A 105 -3.11 -13.28 -18.95
CA THR A 105 -2.45 -14.33 -19.73
C THR A 105 -2.83 -15.73 -19.25
N GLN A 106 -3.14 -16.63 -20.18
CA GLN A 106 -3.45 -18.03 -19.85
C GLN A 106 -2.22 -18.80 -19.35
N GLY A 107 -2.44 -19.75 -18.44
CA GLY A 107 -1.42 -20.73 -18.05
C GLY A 107 -0.42 -20.25 -16.99
N MET A 108 -0.77 -19.23 -16.21
CA MET A 108 0.05 -18.79 -15.07
C MET A 108 0.27 -19.93 -14.05
N SER A 109 1.48 -19.99 -13.48
CA SER A 109 1.90 -21.00 -12.51
C SER A 109 1.81 -20.55 -11.04
N ALA A 110 1.76 -19.24 -10.79
CA ALA A 110 1.63 -18.62 -9.48
C ALA A 110 0.65 -17.43 -9.56
N ASN A 111 0.11 -16.98 -8.42
CA ASN A 111 -0.59 -15.71 -8.36
C ASN A 111 0.41 -14.60 -8.72
N VAL A 112 -0.12 -13.48 -9.22
CA VAL A 112 0.67 -12.26 -9.44
C VAL A 112 -0.05 -11.13 -8.73
N HIS A 113 0.60 -10.49 -7.76
CA HIS A 113 0.03 -9.42 -6.94
C HIS A 113 0.52 -8.05 -7.45
N HIS A 114 -0.07 -6.95 -6.97
CA HIS A 114 0.28 -5.56 -7.36
C HIS A 114 0.32 -5.28 -8.87
N GLN A 115 -0.40 -6.08 -9.66
CA GLN A 115 -0.37 -5.92 -11.10
C GLN A 115 -1.22 -4.72 -11.51
N ALA A 116 -0.60 -3.73 -12.16
CA ALA A 116 -1.33 -2.70 -12.90
C ALA A 116 -2.18 -3.37 -13.98
N LEU A 117 -3.49 -3.46 -13.76
CA LEU A 117 -4.45 -4.08 -14.66
C LEU A 117 -4.76 -3.13 -15.82
N TRP A 118 -4.89 -1.84 -15.53
CA TRP A 118 -5.12 -0.80 -16.52
C TRP A 118 -4.76 0.59 -15.97
N THR A 119 -4.05 1.37 -16.78
CA THR A 119 -3.76 2.79 -16.56
C THR A 119 -4.50 3.61 -17.61
N SER A 120 -5.15 4.70 -17.19
CA SER A 120 -5.77 5.64 -18.09
C SER A 120 -4.74 6.42 -18.91
N PRO A 121 -5.08 6.89 -20.13
CA PRO A 121 -4.37 8.04 -20.69
C PRO A 121 -4.49 9.24 -19.73
N SER A 122 -3.73 10.32 -19.99
CA SER A 122 -4.01 11.61 -19.35
C SER A 122 -5.45 12.03 -19.68
N LEU A 123 -6.26 12.19 -18.65
CA LEU A 123 -7.68 12.53 -18.73
C LEU A 123 -7.88 14.04 -18.86
N SER A 124 -6.97 14.81 -18.27
CA SER A 124 -7.03 16.27 -18.16
C SER A 124 -5.64 16.85 -17.89
N VAL A 125 -5.47 18.14 -18.19
CA VAL A 125 -4.20 18.89 -17.97
C VAL A 125 -4.11 19.46 -16.53
N ASN A 126 -5.25 19.58 -15.85
CA ASN A 126 -5.40 19.97 -14.45
C ASN A 126 -6.46 19.06 -13.83
N ASP A 127 -6.46 18.91 -12.51
CA ASP A 127 -7.43 18.11 -11.75
C ASP A 127 -8.88 18.31 -12.24
N GLY A 128 -9.47 17.22 -12.75
CA GLY A 128 -10.87 17.13 -13.13
C GLY A 128 -11.61 16.14 -12.25
N LEU A 129 -12.92 16.34 -12.04
CA LEU A 129 -13.78 15.34 -11.43
C LEU A 129 -14.10 14.25 -12.46
N HIS A 130 -13.65 13.04 -12.19
CA HIS A 130 -13.80 11.88 -13.06
C HIS A 130 -14.54 10.75 -12.33
N LYS A 131 -15.28 9.93 -13.08
CA LYS A 131 -15.92 8.70 -12.58
C LYS A 131 -15.38 7.48 -13.30
N LEU A 132 -14.65 6.64 -12.56
CA LEU A 132 -14.25 5.30 -12.98
C LEU A 132 -15.39 4.29 -12.75
N VAL A 133 -15.60 3.42 -13.72
CA VAL A 133 -16.41 2.20 -13.61
C VAL A 133 -15.58 1.02 -14.10
N ILE A 134 -15.33 0.06 -13.21
CA ILE A 134 -14.72 -1.23 -13.52
C ILE A 134 -15.87 -2.22 -13.72
N LYS A 135 -15.92 -2.89 -14.87
CA LYS A 135 -16.99 -3.85 -15.22
C LYS A 135 -16.42 -5.22 -15.56
N GLN A 136 -16.88 -6.27 -14.88
CA GLN A 136 -16.68 -7.65 -15.34
C GLN A 136 -17.53 -7.90 -16.59
N THR A 137 -16.89 -8.21 -17.71
CA THR A 137 -17.56 -8.43 -19.01
C THR A 137 -17.64 -9.90 -19.41
N THR A 138 -16.83 -10.77 -18.82
CA THR A 138 -16.88 -12.22 -19.06
C THR A 138 -17.71 -12.91 -18.00
N ASN A 139 -18.54 -13.88 -18.40
CA ASN A 139 -19.23 -14.75 -17.46
C ASN A 139 -18.26 -15.83 -16.96
N THR A 140 -17.59 -15.59 -15.82
CA THR A 140 -16.71 -16.57 -15.16
C THR A 140 -17.24 -16.92 -13.77
N THR A 141 -17.15 -18.21 -13.41
CA THR A 141 -17.53 -18.74 -12.08
C THR A 141 -16.34 -19.26 -11.28
N ILE A 142 -15.16 -19.39 -11.92
CA ILE A 142 -13.96 -20.02 -11.34
C ILE A 142 -12.66 -19.25 -11.59
N SER A 143 -12.65 -18.30 -12.52
CA SER A 143 -11.47 -17.56 -12.99
C SER A 143 -11.62 -16.10 -12.59
N VAL A 144 -10.67 -15.60 -11.80
CA VAL A 144 -10.90 -14.42 -10.95
C VAL A 144 -9.72 -13.44 -11.02
N ILE A 145 -10.02 -12.20 -11.39
CA ILE A 145 -9.21 -11.02 -11.08
C ILE A 145 -9.76 -10.44 -9.78
N TYR A 146 -8.87 -9.97 -8.93
CA TYR A 146 -9.17 -9.37 -7.63
C TYR A 146 -8.81 -7.89 -7.70
N LEU A 147 -9.69 -7.00 -7.24
CA LEU A 147 -9.41 -5.57 -7.10
C LEU A 147 -8.75 -5.36 -5.75
N ASP A 148 -7.54 -4.79 -5.76
CA ASP A 148 -6.66 -4.62 -4.59
C ASP A 148 -6.59 -3.15 -4.19
N TYR A 149 -6.18 -2.28 -5.12
CA TYR A 149 -6.22 -0.83 -4.92
C TYR A 149 -6.33 -0.05 -6.23
N ILE A 150 -6.67 1.23 -6.09
CA ILE A 150 -6.76 2.21 -7.17
C ILE A 150 -5.79 3.34 -6.81
N MET A 151 -4.93 3.73 -7.75
CA MET A 151 -4.10 4.92 -7.62
C MET A 151 -4.52 5.99 -8.60
N PHE A 152 -4.41 7.26 -8.24
CA PHE A 152 -4.65 8.36 -9.17
C PHE A 152 -3.73 9.56 -8.90
N THR A 153 -3.39 10.27 -9.97
CA THR A 153 -2.55 11.47 -9.89
C THR A 153 -3.42 12.70 -9.66
N THR A 154 -3.06 13.52 -8.68
CA THR A 154 -3.78 14.76 -8.32
C THR A 154 -2.80 15.87 -7.96
N THR A 155 -3.18 17.12 -8.19
CA THR A 155 -2.48 18.31 -7.68
C THR A 155 -3.16 18.90 -6.44
N THR A 156 -4.33 18.37 -6.06
CA THR A 156 -5.12 18.84 -4.92
C THR A 156 -4.73 18.11 -3.64
N SER A 157 -4.00 18.79 -2.76
CA SER A 157 -3.45 18.25 -1.50
C SER A 157 -4.47 17.82 -0.42
N ALA A 158 -5.77 17.71 -0.70
CA ALA A 158 -6.80 17.80 0.36
C ALA A 158 -8.08 16.93 0.21
N SER A 159 -8.15 16.00 -0.75
CA SER A 159 -9.39 15.20 -0.99
C SER A 159 -9.19 13.69 -0.96
N VAL A 160 -8.13 13.18 -0.33
CA VAL A 160 -7.76 11.76 -0.33
C VAL A 160 -7.37 11.26 1.05
N ALA A 161 -7.48 9.95 1.28
CA ALA A 161 -7.10 9.34 2.55
C ALA A 161 -5.58 9.32 2.77
N ALA A 162 -4.81 8.98 1.73
CA ALA A 162 -3.35 8.95 1.78
C ALA A 162 -2.72 9.25 0.41
N TYR A 163 -1.54 9.87 0.44
CA TYR A 163 -0.59 9.86 -0.67
C TYR A 163 0.40 8.73 -0.52
N PHE A 164 0.67 8.07 -1.63
CA PHE A 164 1.69 7.05 -1.77
C PHE A 164 3.04 7.67 -2.13
N VAL A 165 4.11 7.17 -1.53
CA VAL A 165 5.50 7.42 -1.92
C VAL A 165 6.21 6.08 -2.01
N ASP A 166 6.75 5.81 -3.20
CA ASP A 166 7.50 4.61 -3.56
C ASP A 166 8.91 4.61 -2.92
N ASP A 167 9.51 3.44 -2.64
CA ASP A 167 10.93 3.38 -2.24
C ASP A 167 11.86 3.95 -3.34
N ARG A 168 11.44 3.90 -4.61
CA ARG A 168 12.16 4.46 -5.76
C ARG A 168 11.86 5.94 -6.00
N ASP A 169 10.97 6.57 -5.22
CA ASP A 169 10.60 7.96 -5.43
C ASP A 169 11.82 8.88 -5.24
N SER A 170 12.01 9.78 -6.20
CA SER A 170 13.13 10.72 -6.22
C SER A 170 13.18 11.70 -5.03
N ARG A 171 12.19 11.71 -4.13
CA ARG A 171 12.21 12.42 -2.85
C ARG A 171 12.92 11.65 -1.74
N VAL A 172 12.95 10.32 -1.80
CA VAL A 172 13.67 9.50 -0.82
C VAL A 172 15.18 9.64 -1.05
N ARG A 173 15.93 9.76 0.03
CA ARG A 173 17.40 9.87 0.03
C ARG A 173 17.97 8.72 0.84
N TYR A 174 18.93 8.00 0.27
CA TYR A 174 19.53 6.81 0.89
C TYR A 174 21.02 7.03 1.15
N SER A 175 21.51 6.45 2.24
CA SER A 175 22.94 6.22 2.44
C SER A 175 23.52 5.26 1.38
N PRO A 176 24.84 5.25 1.13
CA PRO A 176 25.41 4.55 -0.02
C PRO A 176 25.30 3.01 -0.04
N ALA A 177 25.02 2.34 1.09
CA ALA A 177 24.96 0.86 1.13
C ALA A 177 23.53 0.29 1.02
N TRP A 178 22.51 1.14 0.80
CA TRP A 178 21.19 0.68 0.37
C TRP A 178 21.24 0.11 -1.05
N GLN A 179 20.54 -1.00 -1.25
CA GLN A 179 20.51 -1.75 -2.51
C GLN A 179 19.07 -2.02 -2.93
N PHE A 180 18.83 -2.01 -4.25
CA PHE A 180 17.54 -2.35 -4.85
C PHE A 180 17.29 -3.87 -4.84
N TYR A 181 16.07 -4.22 -4.47
CA TYR A 181 15.45 -5.54 -4.51
C TYR A 181 14.03 -5.39 -5.06
N GLY A 182 13.31 -6.50 -5.14
CA GLY A 182 11.91 -6.51 -5.55
C GLY A 182 11.35 -7.94 -5.49
N LEU A 183 10.18 -8.08 -4.88
CA LEU A 183 9.41 -9.32 -4.79
C LEU A 183 7.99 -9.10 -5.31
N ASP A 184 7.31 -10.17 -5.72
CA ASP A 184 5.91 -10.11 -6.19
C ASP A 184 4.93 -9.54 -5.15
N GLY A 185 5.26 -9.66 -3.85
CA GLY A 185 4.49 -9.05 -2.76
C GLY A 185 4.95 -7.64 -2.34
N ASP A 186 6.08 -7.12 -2.83
CA ASP A 186 6.47 -5.72 -2.57
C ASP A 186 5.58 -4.81 -3.43
N LEU A 187 5.19 -3.62 -2.94
CA LEU A 187 4.34 -2.73 -3.75
C LEU A 187 5.13 -2.24 -4.98
N HIS A 188 4.46 -2.19 -6.14
CA HIS A 188 5.11 -1.98 -7.45
C HIS A 188 6.28 -2.94 -7.79
N HIS A 189 6.45 -4.03 -7.02
CA HIS A 189 7.56 -4.98 -7.11
C HIS A 189 8.94 -4.34 -6.85
N THR A 190 9.00 -3.30 -6.01
CA THR A 190 10.24 -2.59 -5.67
C THR A 190 10.48 -2.53 -4.16
N SER A 191 11.74 -2.67 -3.77
CA SER A 191 12.17 -2.40 -2.40
C SER A 191 13.63 -1.96 -2.33
N GLN A 192 14.00 -1.20 -1.30
CA GLN A 192 15.40 -0.99 -0.90
C GLN A 192 15.71 -1.73 0.39
N ALA A 193 16.96 -2.18 0.56
CA ALA A 193 17.45 -2.60 1.86
C ALA A 193 18.93 -2.24 2.11
N SER A 194 19.26 -1.91 3.36
CA SER A 194 20.64 -1.83 3.85
C SER A 194 20.87 -2.82 5.01
N ARG A 195 22.10 -3.30 5.14
CA ARG A 195 22.59 -4.22 6.18
C ARG A 195 23.80 -3.64 6.95
N VAL A 196 23.94 -2.31 6.93
CA VAL A 196 25.08 -1.62 7.55
C VAL A 196 24.57 -0.81 8.72
N GLN A 197 25.06 -1.07 9.93
CA GLN A 197 24.74 -0.24 11.09
C GLN A 197 25.06 1.25 10.81
N GLY A 198 24.10 2.13 11.09
CA GLY A 198 24.22 3.57 10.91
C GLY A 198 23.86 4.08 9.51
N ASP A 199 23.59 3.20 8.54
CA ASP A 199 22.98 3.62 7.27
C ASP A 199 21.56 4.17 7.52
N SER A 200 21.15 5.12 6.67
CA SER A 200 19.88 5.82 6.84
C SER A 200 19.14 5.98 5.52
N LEU A 201 17.81 6.12 5.60
CA LEU A 201 17.03 6.81 4.57
C LEU A 201 16.38 8.06 5.18
N THR A 202 16.13 9.05 4.34
CA THR A 202 15.34 10.25 4.71
C THR A 202 14.30 10.58 3.65
N LEU A 203 13.18 11.13 4.10
CA LEU A 203 12.08 11.59 3.24
C LEU A 203 11.49 12.88 3.83
N GLN A 204 11.57 13.96 3.06
CA GLN A 204 10.79 15.17 3.35
C GLN A 204 9.40 15.05 2.75
N PHE A 205 8.38 15.37 3.55
CA PHE A 205 6.98 15.27 3.17
C PHE A 205 6.17 16.47 3.65
N GLU A 206 5.02 16.71 3.01
CA GLU A 206 4.00 17.65 3.48
C GLU A 206 2.73 16.86 3.83
N GLY A 207 2.26 17.01 5.07
CA GLY A 207 1.11 16.25 5.58
C GLY A 207 0.97 16.35 7.10
N LYS A 208 -0.01 15.62 7.64
CA LYS A 208 -0.27 15.52 9.08
C LYS A 208 0.09 14.17 9.70
N SER A 209 0.52 13.18 8.91
CA SER A 209 1.15 11.95 9.41
C SER A 209 1.92 11.27 8.29
N ILE A 210 2.86 10.39 8.67
CA ILE A 210 3.51 9.44 7.77
C ILE A 210 3.56 8.05 8.41
N SER A 211 3.26 7.04 7.60
CA SER A 211 3.42 5.63 7.91
C SER A 211 4.46 5.04 6.96
N PHE A 212 5.39 4.22 7.46
CA PHE A 212 6.46 3.59 6.69
C PHE A 212 6.27 2.07 6.68
N TYR A 213 6.39 1.47 5.50
CA TYR A 213 6.15 0.06 5.24
C TYR A 213 7.38 -0.66 4.66
N GLY A 214 7.52 -1.94 4.98
CA GLY A 214 8.56 -2.79 4.41
C GLY A 214 8.65 -4.21 4.99
N GLY A 215 9.58 -4.98 4.43
CA GLY A 215 9.73 -6.41 4.69
C GLY A 215 10.24 -6.78 6.09
N VAL A 216 9.69 -7.87 6.65
CA VAL A 216 10.15 -8.47 7.92
C VAL A 216 10.97 -9.73 7.63
N THR A 217 12.29 -9.66 7.84
CA THR A 217 13.18 -10.84 7.73
C THR A 217 13.96 -11.15 9.01
N SER A 218 13.73 -10.41 10.10
CA SER A 218 14.35 -10.61 11.41
C SER A 218 13.33 -10.35 12.52
N SER A 219 13.50 -10.99 13.68
CA SER A 219 12.70 -10.76 14.90
C SER A 219 13.39 -9.82 15.90
N THR A 220 14.48 -9.17 15.48
CA THR A 220 15.26 -8.22 16.29
C THR A 220 15.00 -6.79 15.86
N VAL A 221 14.99 -5.86 16.81
CA VAL A 221 15.01 -4.42 16.53
C VAL A 221 16.22 -4.10 15.65
N ASN A 222 15.98 -3.59 14.45
CA ASN A 222 16.99 -3.31 13.42
C ASN A 222 16.93 -1.87 12.90
N ALA A 223 15.88 -1.12 13.21
CA ALA A 223 15.69 0.27 12.78
C ALA A 223 15.22 1.18 13.95
N SER A 224 15.64 2.44 13.88
CA SER A 224 15.07 3.54 14.65
C SER A 224 14.59 4.65 13.72
N MET A 225 13.50 5.32 14.08
CA MET A 225 12.84 6.35 13.29
C MET A 225 12.70 7.64 14.09
N SER A 226 12.85 8.79 13.46
CA SER A 226 12.51 10.10 14.04
C SER A 226 11.80 10.99 13.02
N ILE A 227 10.90 11.84 13.53
CA ILE A 227 10.29 12.96 12.80
C ILE A 227 10.93 14.25 13.30
N ASP A 228 11.38 15.11 12.39
CA ASP A 228 11.90 16.48 12.65
C ASP A 228 13.04 16.55 13.69
N GLY A 229 13.88 15.51 13.77
CA GLY A 229 14.93 15.41 14.78
C GLY A 229 14.42 15.20 16.22
N GLY A 230 13.14 14.83 16.36
CA GLY A 230 12.50 14.48 17.63
C GLY A 230 12.94 13.12 18.19
N PRO A 231 12.25 12.62 19.24
CA PRO A 231 12.60 11.37 19.91
C PRO A 231 12.62 10.16 18.96
N LEU A 232 13.56 9.24 19.17
CA LEU A 232 13.65 7.99 18.42
C LEU A 232 12.53 7.02 18.83
N ALA A 233 11.75 6.58 17.87
CA ALA A 233 10.94 5.37 17.94
C ALA A 233 11.78 4.16 17.48
N PHE A 234 11.57 2.99 18.08
CA PHE A 234 12.25 1.75 17.70
C PHE A 234 11.22 0.74 17.21
N TRP A 235 11.48 0.09 16.08
CA TRP A 235 10.57 -0.92 15.55
C TRP A 235 10.90 -2.30 16.14
N VAL A 236 9.88 -2.96 16.69
CA VAL A 236 9.97 -4.35 17.15
C VAL A 236 9.25 -5.22 16.11
N PRO A 237 9.98 -5.89 15.19
CA PRO A 237 9.34 -6.68 14.15
C PRO A 237 8.55 -7.88 14.71
N PRO A 238 7.44 -8.26 14.07
CA PRO A 238 6.65 -9.43 14.45
C PRO A 238 7.44 -10.73 14.23
N VAL A 239 7.10 -11.77 15.01
CA VAL A 239 7.85 -13.04 15.03
C VAL A 239 7.72 -13.84 13.71
N THR A 240 6.67 -13.58 12.92
CA THR A 240 6.51 -14.15 11.57
C THR A 240 7.27 -13.35 10.53
N ALA A 241 8.48 -13.82 10.20
CA ALA A 241 9.23 -13.36 9.04
C ALA A 241 8.57 -13.80 7.71
N GLY A 242 8.88 -13.08 6.62
CA GLY A 242 8.47 -13.43 5.26
C GLY A 242 7.27 -12.65 4.70
N ARG A 243 6.83 -11.57 5.36
CA ARG A 243 5.88 -10.59 4.82
C ARG A 243 6.63 -9.39 4.23
N THR A 244 6.09 -8.80 3.17
CA THR A 244 6.59 -7.62 2.45
C THR A 244 5.92 -6.32 2.93
N ASN A 245 4.59 -6.27 2.96
CA ASN A 245 3.78 -5.07 3.23
C ASN A 245 3.54 -4.74 4.73
N ASN A 246 4.56 -4.81 5.60
CA ASN A 246 4.35 -4.60 7.05
C ASN A 246 4.45 -3.13 7.44
N LEU A 247 3.55 -2.65 8.31
CA LEU A 247 3.71 -1.36 8.98
C LEU A 247 4.92 -1.41 9.93
N ILE A 248 5.97 -0.66 9.60
CA ILE A 248 7.20 -0.52 10.39
C ILE A 248 7.09 0.63 11.38
N PHE A 249 6.55 1.76 10.93
CA PHE A 249 6.44 2.98 11.72
C PHE A 249 5.19 3.75 11.36
N ASP A 250 4.58 4.40 12.35
CA ASP A 250 3.54 5.39 12.18
C ASP A 250 3.89 6.60 13.06
N SER A 251 3.84 7.81 12.50
CA SER A 251 4.17 9.03 13.24
C SER A 251 3.13 9.44 14.28
N GLY A 252 1.90 8.89 14.19
CA GLY A 252 0.72 9.51 14.76
C GLY A 252 0.37 10.84 14.08
N ASP A 253 -0.59 11.56 14.66
CA ASP A 253 -0.95 12.91 14.21
C ASP A 253 0.17 13.92 14.51
N LEU A 254 0.59 14.64 13.47
CA LEU A 254 1.51 15.77 13.45
C LEU A 254 0.73 17.08 13.20
N THR A 255 1.35 18.21 13.50
CA THR A 255 0.81 19.53 13.11
C THR A 255 0.87 19.69 11.60
N PRO A 256 -0.21 20.06 10.88
CA PRO A 256 -0.18 20.20 9.42
C PRO A 256 0.96 21.08 8.92
N GLY A 257 1.89 20.51 8.14
CA GLY A 257 3.10 21.21 7.73
C GLY A 257 4.05 20.38 6.88
N THR A 258 5.29 20.85 6.76
CA THR A 258 6.41 20.12 6.16
C THR A 258 7.23 19.45 7.26
N HIS A 259 7.56 18.19 7.06
CA HIS A 259 8.25 17.33 8.02
C HIS A 259 9.36 16.53 7.35
N GLU A 260 10.28 16.01 8.15
CA GLU A 260 11.34 15.08 7.71
C GLU A 260 11.27 13.78 8.53
N LEU A 261 11.06 12.66 7.83
CA LEU A 261 11.28 11.32 8.38
C LEU A 261 12.74 10.93 8.16
N VAL A 262 13.39 10.47 9.24
CA VAL A 262 14.70 9.80 9.20
C VAL A 262 14.53 8.38 9.74
N VAL A 263 14.99 7.39 9.00
CA VAL A 263 15.07 5.98 9.43
C VAL A 263 16.53 5.56 9.42
N THR A 264 17.04 4.98 10.50
CA THR A 264 18.44 4.59 10.66
C THR A 264 18.56 3.14 11.12
N ALA A 265 19.42 2.36 10.45
CA ALA A 265 19.72 0.98 10.82
C ALA A 265 20.50 0.92 12.15
N THR A 266 19.96 0.21 13.14
CA THR A 266 20.54 0.15 14.50
C THR A 266 21.58 -0.97 14.67
N ASN A 267 21.66 -1.89 13.71
CA ASN A 267 22.63 -2.99 13.62
C ASN A 267 22.66 -3.54 12.18
N ASP A 268 23.43 -4.59 11.94
CA ASP A 268 23.64 -5.17 10.60
C ASP A 268 22.52 -6.14 10.13
N GLN A 269 21.37 -6.18 10.83
CA GLN A 269 20.19 -6.87 10.33
C GLN A 269 19.50 -6.01 9.26
N PRO A 270 19.03 -6.60 8.15
CA PRO A 270 18.49 -5.83 7.04
C PRO A 270 17.27 -5.00 7.45
N VAL A 271 17.33 -3.70 7.20
CA VAL A 271 16.15 -2.83 7.18
C VAL A 271 15.63 -2.80 5.75
N TRP A 272 14.36 -3.14 5.55
CA TRP A 272 13.70 -3.12 4.25
C TRP A 272 12.76 -1.91 4.17
N ALA A 273 12.76 -1.24 3.04
CA ALA A 273 11.87 -0.13 2.70
C ALA A 273 11.14 -0.45 1.40
N ASP A 274 9.81 -0.31 1.42
CA ASP A 274 8.91 -0.63 0.29
C ASP A 274 8.11 0.63 -0.10
N TYR A 275 7.36 1.20 0.86
CA TYR A 275 6.65 2.46 0.62
C TYR A 275 6.35 3.26 1.87
N PHE A 276 5.84 4.48 1.64
CA PHE A 276 5.33 5.37 2.65
C PHE A 276 3.90 5.81 2.30
N LEU A 277 3.05 5.94 3.31
CA LEU A 277 1.74 6.58 3.21
C LEU A 277 1.76 7.89 3.99
N ILE A 278 1.44 8.99 3.34
CA ILE A 278 1.35 10.32 3.96
C ILE A 278 -0.12 10.72 4.05
N THR A 279 -0.60 11.07 5.23
CA THR A 279 -1.94 11.67 5.35
C THR A 279 -1.86 13.16 5.01
N PRO A 280 -2.62 13.66 4.01
CA PRO A 280 -2.58 15.06 3.60
C PRO A 280 -2.89 16.07 4.71
N ASN A 281 -2.42 17.31 4.49
CA ASN A 281 -2.85 18.47 5.24
C ASN A 281 -4.34 18.77 4.99
N PRO A 282 -5.12 19.17 6.02
CA PRO A 282 -6.51 19.59 5.81
C PRO A 282 -6.62 20.75 4.83
N ALA A 283 -7.69 20.76 4.02
CA ALA A 283 -7.96 21.82 3.03
C ALA A 283 -7.84 23.24 3.64
N GLY A 284 -6.97 24.07 3.07
CA GLY A 284 -6.75 25.45 3.51
C GLY A 284 -5.74 25.61 4.66
N SER A 285 -5.08 24.55 5.11
CA SER A 285 -3.92 24.66 5.99
C SER A 285 -2.76 25.29 5.21
N VAL A 286 -2.39 26.53 5.54
CA VAL A 286 -1.28 27.23 4.89
C VAL A 286 0.02 26.80 5.57
N SER A 287 0.92 26.18 4.81
CA SER A 287 2.21 25.67 5.30
C SER A 287 3.07 26.82 5.81
N SER A 288 3.14 26.98 7.14
CA SER A 288 4.01 27.98 7.76
C SER A 288 5.45 27.46 7.80
N SER A 289 6.27 27.91 6.87
CA SER A 289 7.71 27.66 6.88
C SER A 289 8.39 28.39 8.04
N SER A 290 8.43 27.74 9.21
CA SER A 290 9.02 28.30 10.43
C SER A 290 10.54 28.33 10.34
N SER A 291 11.09 29.43 9.85
CA SER A 291 12.52 29.72 9.94
C SER A 291 12.94 29.96 11.40
N GLY A 292 13.64 28.97 11.98
CA GLY A 292 14.52 29.08 13.14
C GLY A 292 14.09 29.99 14.29
N GLY A 293 13.33 29.45 15.25
CA GLY A 293 13.05 30.11 16.54
C GLY A 293 13.11 29.12 17.70
N ILE A 294 14.24 29.06 18.41
CA ILE A 294 14.40 28.19 19.58
C ILE A 294 13.54 28.76 20.72
N SER A 295 12.58 27.99 21.24
CA SER A 295 11.89 28.30 22.49
C SER A 295 11.45 27.03 23.20
N SER A 296 11.86 26.90 24.47
CA SER A 296 11.73 25.70 25.28
C SER A 296 10.62 25.81 26.32
N SER A 297 9.64 24.90 26.23
CA SER A 297 8.74 24.48 27.33
C SER A 297 7.98 23.23 26.87
N SER A 298 8.27 22.00 27.34
CA SER A 298 8.17 21.44 28.70
C SER A 298 6.76 20.92 29.06
N ALA A 299 6.73 19.67 29.53
CA ALA A 299 5.62 18.92 30.15
C ALA A 299 4.52 18.29 29.24
N PHE A 300 4.71 17.01 28.90
CA PHE A 300 3.60 16.05 28.81
C PHE A 300 3.37 15.37 30.18
N PRO A 301 2.14 15.01 30.55
CA PRO A 301 1.87 14.20 31.74
C PRO A 301 2.14 12.70 31.49
N SER A 302 2.75 12.04 32.48
CA SER A 302 3.03 10.59 32.48
C SER A 302 1.79 9.74 32.82
N PRO A 303 1.75 8.44 32.45
CA PRO A 303 0.58 7.58 32.68
C PRO A 303 0.50 7.10 34.14
N SER A 304 -0.71 7.11 34.71
CA SER A 304 -0.98 6.61 36.06
C SER A 304 -1.46 5.16 36.05
N SER A 305 -0.73 4.27 36.72
CA SER A 305 -1.15 2.90 36.99
C SER A 305 -1.71 2.72 38.42
N ILE A 306 -2.73 1.86 38.51
CA ILE A 306 -3.13 1.00 39.65
C ILE A 306 -2.88 1.53 41.08
N GLY A 307 -3.97 1.85 41.78
CA GLY A 307 -4.02 1.94 43.24
C GLY A 307 -5.27 1.23 43.79
N SER A 308 -5.08 0.12 44.50
CA SER A 308 -6.15 -0.67 45.12
C SER A 308 -6.43 -0.20 46.55
N HIS A 309 -7.70 -0.07 46.96
CA HIS A 309 -8.11 -0.16 48.36
C HIS A 309 -9.57 -0.61 48.51
N SER A 310 -9.86 -1.24 49.65
CA SER A 310 -11.03 -2.08 49.93
C SER A 310 -11.87 -1.55 51.10
N ASN A 311 -13.23 -1.64 51.04
CA ASN A 311 -14.02 -2.32 52.08
C ASN A 311 -15.56 -2.42 51.81
N ALA A 312 -16.03 -3.66 51.69
CA ALA A 312 -17.06 -4.33 52.53
C ALA A 312 -18.48 -3.74 52.82
N HIS A 313 -19.48 -4.64 52.63
CA HIS A 313 -20.85 -4.72 53.22
C HIS A 313 -21.91 -3.68 52.77
N SER A 314 -23.20 -4.02 52.54
CA SER A 314 -24.02 -5.17 52.97
C SER A 314 -25.20 -5.56 52.01
N LYS A 315 -25.76 -6.77 52.20
CA LYS A 315 -26.97 -7.38 51.56
C LYS A 315 -28.30 -6.87 52.20
N PRO A 316 -29.55 -7.24 51.77
CA PRO A 316 -30.03 -8.39 50.97
C PRO A 316 -30.86 -7.96 49.71
N ALA A 317 -31.77 -8.70 49.03
CA ALA A 317 -32.48 -9.98 49.27
C ALA A 317 -32.87 -10.74 47.95
N ARG A 318 -33.90 -11.60 47.97
CA ARG A 318 -34.47 -12.39 46.84
C ARG A 318 -35.93 -12.79 47.15
N PRO A 319 -36.81 -13.04 46.15
CA PRO A 319 -37.38 -14.41 45.97
C PRO A 319 -37.46 -14.81 44.47
N ARG A 320 -37.13 -16.03 44.02
CA ARG A 320 -37.69 -17.39 44.25
C ARG A 320 -38.95 -17.68 43.39
N GLY A 321 -38.73 -18.43 42.29
CA GLY A 321 -39.72 -19.14 41.47
C GLY A 321 -39.07 -20.46 40.99
N THR A 322 -39.83 -21.53 40.76
CA THR A 322 -39.30 -22.91 40.76
C THR A 322 -39.91 -23.84 39.69
N ILE A 323 -39.11 -24.83 39.25
CA ILE A 323 -39.48 -26.12 38.60
C ILE A 323 -39.96 -26.10 37.14
N GLY A 324 -39.35 -26.99 36.34
CA GLY A 324 -39.82 -27.44 35.01
C GLY A 324 -38.77 -28.31 34.29
N GLN A 325 -38.80 -29.64 34.47
CA GLN A 325 -37.95 -30.59 33.71
C GLN A 325 -38.72 -31.25 32.55
N ALA A 326 -38.08 -31.34 31.37
CA ALA A 326 -38.17 -32.43 30.40
C ALA A 326 -36.88 -32.33 29.53
N ARG A 327 -35.99 -33.32 29.35
CA ARG A 327 -36.04 -34.73 28.90
C ARG A 327 -36.46 -34.92 27.43
N GLY A 328 -35.52 -35.47 26.64
CA GLY A 328 -35.63 -35.78 25.20
C GLY A 328 -34.73 -34.87 24.34
N GLY A 329 -33.69 -35.31 23.64
CA GLY A 329 -33.14 -36.66 23.47
C GLY A 329 -33.51 -37.31 22.14
N MET A 330 -32.67 -37.15 21.11
CA MET A 330 -32.64 -38.08 19.97
C MET A 330 -31.26 -38.08 19.27
N ASN A 331 -30.75 -39.29 19.02
CA ASN A 331 -29.63 -39.56 18.13
C ASN A 331 -30.07 -39.46 16.67
N LEU A 332 -29.11 -39.25 15.76
CA LEU A 332 -29.11 -39.94 14.47
C LEU A 332 -27.67 -40.17 14.00
N SER A 333 -27.23 -41.42 14.08
CA SER A 333 -26.05 -41.90 13.37
C SER A 333 -26.45 -42.35 11.97
N ASN A 334 -25.52 -42.31 11.01
CA ASN A 334 -25.50 -43.37 10.01
C ASN A 334 -24.06 -43.75 9.64
N LYS A 335 -23.77 -45.05 9.73
CA LYS A 335 -22.50 -45.65 9.28
C LYS A 335 -22.66 -46.13 7.85
N LEU A 336 -21.57 -46.10 7.09
CA LEU A 336 -21.35 -47.05 6.01
C LEU A 336 -19.89 -47.52 6.08
N THR A 337 -19.68 -48.83 6.08
CA THR A 337 -18.38 -49.47 6.34
C THR A 337 -18.11 -50.59 5.33
N ARG A 338 -17.01 -50.46 4.59
CA ARG A 338 -16.09 -51.50 4.06
C ARG A 338 -15.14 -50.79 3.09
N GLY A 339 -13.82 -50.99 3.08
CA GLY A 339 -12.97 -51.85 3.90
C GLY A 339 -12.08 -52.74 3.03
N MET A 340 -10.78 -52.45 2.97
CA MET A 340 -9.72 -53.38 2.54
C MET A 340 -8.37 -52.92 3.14
N GLU A 341 -7.62 -53.87 3.68
CA GLU A 341 -6.27 -53.70 4.27
C GLU A 341 -5.23 -53.75 3.13
N GLY A 342 -4.16 -52.95 3.11
CA GLY A 342 -2.87 -53.19 3.80
C GLY A 342 -1.84 -53.86 2.85
N PRO A 343 -0.52 -53.90 3.12
CA PRO A 343 0.23 -53.28 4.22
C PRO A 343 1.56 -52.54 3.86
N GLY A 344 2.00 -51.63 4.73
CA GLY A 344 3.40 -51.45 5.19
C GLY A 344 4.51 -50.91 4.27
N ALA A 345 5.23 -49.86 4.73
CA ALA A 345 6.62 -49.98 5.24
C ALA A 345 7.36 -48.64 5.49
N ARG A 346 8.08 -48.58 6.63
CA ARG A 346 9.32 -47.83 6.91
C ARG A 346 9.31 -46.28 6.91
N GLN A 347 9.10 -45.78 8.12
CA GLN A 347 9.74 -44.59 8.71
C GLN A 347 11.26 -44.56 8.43
N ARG A 348 11.81 -43.38 8.10
CA ARG A 348 13.24 -43.06 8.17
C ARG A 348 13.42 -41.62 8.62
N ASP A 349 14.14 -41.42 9.71
CA ASP A 349 14.61 -40.11 10.16
C ASP A 349 15.76 -39.62 9.24
N VAL A 350 15.73 -38.34 8.87
CA VAL A 350 16.91 -37.60 8.40
C VAL A 350 16.83 -36.18 8.96
N ALA A 351 17.91 -35.74 9.60
CA ALA A 351 18.04 -34.38 10.12
C ALA A 351 18.86 -33.49 9.16
N THR A 352 18.59 -32.18 9.25
CA THR A 352 19.49 -31.04 8.91
C THR A 352 20.10 -30.94 7.50
N ALA A 353 19.65 -29.93 6.74
CA ALA A 353 20.49 -28.94 6.06
C ALA A 353 19.65 -27.69 5.67
N PRO A 354 20.17 -26.45 5.77
CA PRO A 354 19.46 -25.24 5.33
C PRO A 354 19.54 -25.05 3.81
N LEU A 355 18.46 -24.53 3.21
CA LEU A 355 18.39 -24.23 1.78
C LEU A 355 19.07 -22.88 1.46
N LEU A 356 20.25 -22.94 0.85
CA LEU A 356 20.83 -21.81 0.14
C LEU A 356 20.10 -21.61 -1.19
N TRP A 357 19.41 -20.48 -1.35
CA TRP A 357 18.85 -20.07 -2.64
C TRP A 357 19.89 -19.31 -3.46
N THR A 358 20.34 -19.89 -4.56
CA THR A 358 21.13 -19.19 -5.59
C THR A 358 20.21 -18.68 -6.69
N SER A 359 19.95 -17.37 -6.71
CA SER A 359 19.16 -16.73 -7.78
C SER A 359 19.91 -16.78 -9.12
N ALA A 360 19.26 -17.28 -10.16
CA ALA A 360 19.82 -17.30 -11.51
C ALA A 360 19.45 -16.01 -12.25
N THR A 361 20.42 -15.14 -12.50
CA THR A 361 20.23 -13.89 -13.23
C THR A 361 19.99 -14.16 -14.72
N LEU A 362 18.81 -13.78 -15.22
CA LEU A 362 18.47 -13.83 -16.64
C LEU A 362 18.94 -12.54 -17.32
N GLN A 363 20.14 -12.58 -17.90
CA GLN A 363 20.77 -11.41 -18.52
C GLN A 363 20.24 -11.20 -19.95
N GLN A 364 19.38 -10.19 -20.12
CA GLN A 364 18.81 -9.83 -21.42
C GLN A 364 19.88 -9.20 -22.33
N ARG A 365 20.03 -9.72 -23.55
CA ARG A 365 21.14 -9.41 -24.46
C ARG A 365 20.72 -8.36 -25.48
N GLU A 366 21.02 -7.10 -25.22
CA GLU A 366 20.84 -6.02 -26.20
C GLU A 366 21.90 -6.11 -27.31
N SER A 367 21.46 -6.00 -28.56
CA SER A 367 22.32 -6.03 -29.75
C SER A 367 22.53 -4.61 -30.28
N HIS A 368 23.64 -3.98 -29.91
CA HIS A 368 24.09 -2.77 -30.60
C HIS A 368 24.73 -3.11 -31.95
N GLY A 369 24.27 -2.44 -33.01
CA GLY A 369 24.84 -2.57 -34.35
C GLY A 369 26.17 -1.83 -34.49
N ALA A 370 27.08 -2.39 -35.28
CA ALA A 370 28.35 -1.77 -35.62
C ALA A 370 28.18 -0.72 -36.75
N PRO A 371 28.95 0.38 -36.75
CA PRO A 371 29.07 1.27 -37.91
C PRO A 371 30.03 0.67 -38.97
N PRO A 372 29.91 1.06 -40.26
CA PRO A 372 30.80 0.58 -41.30
C PRO A 372 32.14 1.34 -41.30
N GLU A 373 33.23 0.60 -41.49
CA GLU A 373 34.52 1.14 -41.91
C GLU A 373 34.48 1.54 -43.39
N TYR A 374 35.20 2.61 -43.73
CA TYR A 374 35.59 2.96 -45.09
C TYR A 374 37.11 3.01 -45.13
N GLU A 375 37.74 2.22 -46.00
CA GLU A 375 39.11 2.40 -46.46
C GLU A 375 39.12 2.71 -47.97
N GLU A 376 40.16 3.43 -48.38
CA GLU A 376 40.44 4.07 -49.69
C GLU A 376 39.60 5.31 -50.08
#